data_AF-A0AAD9JUM2-F1
#
_entry.id   AF-A0AAD9JUM2-F1
#
_cell.length_a   1.000
_cell.length_b   1.000
_cell.length_c   1.000
_cell.angle_alpha   90.00
_cell.angle_beta   90.00
_cell.angle_gamma   90.00
#
_symmetry.space_group_name_H-M   'P 1'
#
loop_
_entity.id
_entity.type
_entity.pdbx_description
1 polymer ?
#
loop_
_entity_poly.entity_id
_entity_poly.type
_entity_poly.pdbx_seq_one_letter_code
_entity_poly.pdbx_strand_id
1 'polypeptide(L)'
;MTNGTNELDIVELLNSPFGGHGLTLLHMAAEAGHKEAISVLLEFGADPSIKDGQGQLAYITAVNKDTRNEFRRFMAKHPEKFDYQKAQRALAAEKRLTVQALASGQSPPIFSRCFQCALDITGKIPFEYAEYKFCSTKCLKQHRTEKSLKKS
;
A
#
# COMPACT_ATOMS: atom_id res chain seq x y z
N MET A 1 -8.46 7.04 41.50
CA MET A 1 -7.26 7.88 41.33
C MET A 1 -6.09 6.97 41.03
N THR A 2 -5.84 6.68 39.76
CA THR A 2 -4.51 6.36 39.22
C THR A 2 -4.43 7.11 37.90
N ASN A 3 -3.38 7.90 37.81
CA ASN A 3 -3.10 8.92 36.82
C ASN A 3 -3.26 8.47 35.37
N GLY A 4 -3.77 9.38 34.54
CA GLY A 4 -3.66 9.29 33.09
C GLY A 4 -2.20 9.43 32.66
N THR A 5 -1.57 8.30 32.36
CA THR A 5 -0.49 8.27 31.39
C THR A 5 -1.15 8.23 30.01
N ASN A 6 -1.02 9.33 29.29
CA ASN A 6 -1.11 9.36 27.84
C ASN A 6 0.13 8.61 27.30
N GLU A 7 0.19 7.32 27.59
CA GLU A 7 1.22 6.41 27.14
C GLU A 7 0.81 6.05 25.71
N LEU A 8 1.45 6.67 24.72
CA LEU A 8 1.22 6.33 23.32
C LEU A 8 1.42 4.81 23.18
N ASP A 9 0.35 4.10 22.85
CA ASP A 9 0.41 2.66 22.64
C ASP A 9 1.39 2.40 21.49
N ILE A 10 2.50 1.74 21.81
CA ILE A 10 3.56 1.42 20.85
C ILE A 10 2.99 0.64 19.66
N VAL A 11 1.95 -0.18 19.88
CA VAL A 11 1.29 -0.95 18.82
C VAL A 11 0.51 -0.02 17.90
N GLU A 12 -0.18 0.98 18.44
CA GLU A 12 -0.87 2.00 17.63
C GLU A 12 0.13 2.79 16.78
N LEU A 13 1.26 3.17 17.36
CA LEU A 13 2.33 3.87 16.64
C LEU A 13 2.93 3.01 15.52
N LEU A 14 3.22 1.73 15.78
CA LEU A 14 3.78 0.80 14.80
C LEU A 14 2.88 0.61 13.57
N ASN A 15 1.57 0.70 13.78
CA ASN A 15 0.53 0.47 12.77
C ASN A 15 0.01 1.75 12.12
N SER A 16 0.37 2.91 12.65
CA SER A 16 -0.03 4.19 12.09
C SER A 16 0.69 4.47 10.76
N PRO A 17 -0.01 4.91 9.70
CA PRO A 17 0.62 5.32 8.45
C PRO A 17 1.32 6.67 8.60
N PHE A 18 2.52 6.79 8.05
CA PHE A 18 3.35 7.99 8.10
C PHE A 18 3.52 8.62 6.70
N GLY A 19 3.56 9.96 6.67
CA GLY A 19 3.87 10.74 5.48
C GLY A 19 2.79 10.72 4.39
N GLY A 20 3.05 11.39 3.27
CA GLY A 20 2.08 11.53 2.17
C GLY A 20 1.79 10.23 1.40
N HIS A 21 2.60 9.19 1.62
CA HIS A 21 2.44 7.87 0.99
C HIS A 21 1.78 6.86 1.92
N GLY A 22 1.44 7.22 3.16
CA GLY A 22 0.76 6.34 4.11
C GLY A 22 1.58 5.10 4.49
N LEU A 23 2.91 5.19 4.54
CA LEU A 23 3.79 4.05 4.81
C LEU A 23 3.82 3.75 6.31
N THR A 24 3.71 2.48 6.69
CA THR A 24 4.04 2.04 8.06
C THR A 24 5.53 1.80 8.22
N LEU A 25 6.01 1.63 9.46
CA LEU A 25 7.41 1.30 9.74
C LEU A 25 7.87 0.00 9.05
N LEU A 26 6.96 -0.97 8.88
CA LEU A 26 7.26 -2.20 8.13
C LEU A 26 7.53 -1.94 6.65
N HIS A 27 6.84 -0.99 6.02
CA HIS A 27 7.10 -0.63 4.62
C HIS A 27 8.50 -0.05 4.47
N MET A 28 8.87 0.87 5.35
CA MET A 28 10.21 1.49 5.35
C MET A 28 11.31 0.43 5.55
N ALA A 29 11.13 -0.48 6.53
CA ALA A 29 12.09 -1.54 6.78
C ALA A 29 12.22 -2.52 5.58
N ALA A 30 11.11 -2.80 4.91
CA ALA A 30 11.08 -3.63 3.71
C ALA A 30 11.77 -2.97 2.51
N GLU A 31 11.50 -1.69 2.25
CA GLU A 31 12.14 -0.89 1.19
C GLU A 31 13.64 -0.72 1.45
N ALA A 32 14.05 -0.53 2.71
CA ALA A 32 15.44 -0.43 3.11
C ALA A 32 16.18 -1.79 3.08
N GLY A 33 15.46 -2.91 2.95
CA GLY A 33 16.07 -4.25 2.95
C GLY A 33 16.55 -4.70 4.34
N HIS A 34 16.05 -4.10 5.43
CA HIS A 34 16.50 -4.35 6.79
C HIS A 34 15.72 -5.50 7.44
N LYS A 35 16.22 -6.73 7.23
CA LYS A 35 15.58 -7.97 7.73
C LYS A 35 15.40 -7.96 9.24
N GLU A 36 16.41 -7.53 9.98
CA GLU A 36 16.41 -7.53 11.45
C GLU A 36 15.38 -6.54 11.99
N ALA A 37 15.26 -5.36 11.37
CA ALA A 37 14.22 -4.39 11.71
C ALA A 37 12.82 -4.95 11.49
N ILE A 38 12.59 -5.68 10.38
CA ILE A 38 11.31 -6.36 10.13
C ILE A 38 10.99 -7.36 11.24
N SER A 39 11.95 -8.21 11.64
CA SER A 39 11.76 -9.18 12.71
C SER A 39 11.30 -8.51 14.00
N VAL A 40 12.03 -7.47 14.43
CA VAL A 40 11.72 -6.71 15.65
C VAL A 40 10.33 -6.08 15.54
N LEU A 41 10.04 -5.36 14.47
CA LEU A 41 8.74 -4.70 14.30
C LEU A 41 7.56 -5.70 14.38
N LEU A 42 7.67 -6.87 13.74
CA LEU A 42 6.64 -7.91 13.77
C LEU A 42 6.47 -8.53 15.17
N GLU A 43 7.58 -8.73 15.88
CA GLU A 43 7.58 -9.22 17.27
C GLU A 43 6.86 -8.24 18.20
N PHE A 44 7.10 -6.93 18.02
CA PHE A 44 6.45 -5.85 18.78
C PHE A 44 5.01 -5.54 18.34
N GLY A 45 4.43 -6.30 17.40
CA GLY A 45 3.02 -6.18 17.04
C GLY A 45 2.72 -5.26 15.87
N ALA A 46 3.72 -4.91 15.06
CA ALA A 46 3.47 -4.27 13.77
C ALA A 46 2.73 -5.26 12.84
N ASP A 47 1.62 -4.79 12.27
CA ASP A 47 0.74 -5.58 11.41
C ASP A 47 1.20 -5.47 9.94
N PRO A 48 1.69 -6.58 9.33
CA PRO A 48 2.11 -6.60 7.93
C PRO A 48 0.93 -6.61 6.95
N SER A 49 -0.32 -6.68 7.44
CA SER A 49 -1.54 -6.68 6.64
C SER A 49 -2.01 -5.27 6.24
N ILE A 50 -1.42 -4.24 6.86
CA ILE A 50 -1.70 -2.83 6.57
C ILE A 50 -1.13 -2.46 5.20
N LYS A 51 -1.92 -1.71 4.44
CA LYS A 51 -1.55 -1.21 3.13
C LYS A 51 -1.07 0.23 3.21
N ASP A 52 -0.09 0.57 2.39
CA ASP A 52 0.30 1.96 2.16
C ASP A 52 -0.76 2.72 1.35
N GLY A 53 -0.50 3.99 1.08
CA GLY A 53 -1.33 4.87 0.26
C GLY A 53 -1.45 4.44 -1.22
N GLN A 54 -0.59 3.53 -1.69
CA GLN A 54 -0.68 2.89 -3.00
C GLN A 54 -1.46 1.57 -2.97
N GLY A 55 -1.92 1.12 -1.80
CA GLY A 55 -2.62 -0.14 -1.61
C GLY A 55 -1.67 -1.36 -1.54
N GLN A 56 -0.37 -1.14 -1.41
CA GLN A 56 0.66 -2.17 -1.33
C GLN A 56 0.91 -2.57 0.12
N LEU A 57 1.30 -3.83 0.35
CA LEU A 57 1.72 -4.32 1.66
C LEU A 57 3.24 -4.16 1.80
N ALA A 58 3.74 -4.10 3.03
CA ALA A 58 5.17 -4.05 3.31
C ALA A 58 5.95 -5.22 2.66
N TYR A 59 5.35 -6.41 2.61
CA TYR A 59 5.96 -7.56 1.92
C TYR A 59 6.17 -7.33 0.41
N ILE A 60 5.31 -6.53 -0.25
CA ILE A 60 5.39 -6.24 -1.68
C ILE A 60 6.50 -5.23 -1.97
N THR A 61 6.72 -4.26 -1.07
CA THR A 61 7.78 -3.24 -1.19
C THR A 61 9.17 -3.77 -0.84
N ALA A 62 9.26 -4.99 -0.31
CA ALA A 62 10.50 -5.64 0.07
C ALA A 62 11.47 -5.83 -1.12
N VAL A 63 12.63 -5.17 -1.05
CA VAL A 63 13.61 -5.11 -2.15
C VAL A 63 14.29 -6.45 -2.45
N ASN A 64 14.60 -7.25 -1.44
CA ASN A 64 15.39 -8.48 -1.60
C ASN A 64 14.64 -9.73 -1.10
N LYS A 65 15.21 -10.90 -1.42
CA LYS A 65 14.59 -12.19 -1.09
C LYS A 65 14.59 -12.44 0.43
N ASP A 66 15.59 -11.93 1.13
CA ASP A 66 15.79 -12.21 2.55
C ASP A 66 14.75 -11.50 3.42
N THR A 67 14.45 -10.23 3.14
CA THR A 67 13.35 -9.51 3.81
C THR A 67 11.99 -10.14 3.51
N ARG A 68 11.74 -10.54 2.25
CA ARG A 68 10.53 -11.29 1.89
C ARG A 68 10.41 -12.61 2.65
N ASN A 69 11.52 -13.31 2.84
CA ASN A 69 11.54 -14.56 3.59
C ASN A 69 11.23 -14.34 5.08
N GLU A 70 11.62 -13.20 5.65
CA GLU A 70 11.32 -12.89 7.06
C GLU A 70 9.81 -12.77 7.27
N PHE A 71 9.10 -11.99 6.45
CA PHE A 71 7.64 -11.93 6.47
C PHE A 71 7.01 -13.32 6.32
N ARG A 72 7.49 -14.14 5.37
CA ARG A 72 6.97 -15.51 5.16
C ARG A 72 7.19 -16.41 6.38
N ARG A 73 8.38 -16.36 6.98
CA ARG A 73 8.71 -17.13 8.19
C ARG A 73 7.83 -16.71 9.35
N PHE A 74 7.66 -15.41 9.55
CA PHE A 74 6.80 -14.88 10.61
C PHE A 74 5.33 -15.31 10.40
N MET A 75 4.77 -15.13 9.20
CA MET A 75 3.40 -15.56 8.87
C MET A 75 3.21 -17.07 9.06
N ALA A 76 4.19 -17.89 8.71
CA ALA A 76 4.13 -19.33 8.91
C ALA A 76 4.18 -19.73 10.40
N LYS A 77 4.90 -18.97 11.23
CA LYS A 77 4.96 -19.17 12.68
C LYS A 77 3.72 -18.65 13.42
N HIS A 78 3.02 -17.67 12.84
CA HIS A 78 1.92 -16.95 13.46
C HIS A 78 0.70 -16.81 12.54
N PRO A 79 0.14 -17.90 11.99
CA PRO A 79 -0.87 -17.83 10.93
C PRO A 79 -2.19 -17.16 11.36
N GLU A 80 -2.51 -17.16 12.65
CA GLU A 80 -3.71 -16.53 13.23
C GLU A 80 -3.49 -15.12 13.81
N LYS A 81 -2.24 -14.61 13.84
CA LYS A 81 -1.94 -13.34 14.53
C LYS A 81 -2.53 -12.11 13.82
N PHE A 82 -2.62 -12.13 12.49
CA PHE A 82 -3.16 -11.03 11.69
C PHE A 82 -4.04 -11.56 10.55
N ASP A 83 -4.92 -10.71 9.99
CA ASP A 83 -5.75 -11.06 8.83
C ASP A 83 -4.95 -10.93 7.52
N TYR A 84 -4.01 -11.86 7.32
CA TYR A 84 -3.19 -11.93 6.11
C TYR A 84 -4.03 -12.13 4.83
N GLN A 85 -5.22 -12.72 4.95
CA GLN A 85 -6.08 -12.96 3.80
C GLN A 85 -6.74 -11.67 3.29
N LYS A 86 -7.17 -10.78 4.18
CA LYS A 86 -7.68 -9.45 3.81
C LYS A 86 -6.64 -8.63 3.06
N ALA A 87 -5.37 -8.74 3.46
CA ALA A 87 -4.25 -8.11 2.79
C ALA A 87 -4.02 -8.63 1.36
N GLN A 88 -4.12 -9.94 1.13
CA GLN A 88 -3.83 -10.59 -0.15
C GLN A 88 -4.93 -10.47 -1.22
N ARG A 89 -6.20 -10.32 -0.80
CA ARG A 89 -7.37 -10.43 -1.70
C ARG A 89 -7.50 -9.32 -2.75
N ALA A 90 -6.99 -8.11 -2.53
CA ALA A 90 -7.17 -7.02 -3.50
C ALA A 90 -6.39 -7.26 -4.80
N LEU A 91 -5.08 -7.48 -4.73
CA LEU A 91 -4.25 -7.71 -5.92
C LEU A 91 -4.54 -9.06 -6.59
N ALA A 92 -4.85 -10.09 -5.80
CA ALA A 92 -5.19 -11.40 -6.34
C ALA A 92 -6.54 -11.39 -7.06
N ALA A 93 -7.54 -10.64 -6.57
CA ALA A 93 -8.80 -10.45 -7.27
C ALA A 93 -8.61 -9.68 -8.57
N GLU A 94 -7.86 -8.58 -8.56
CA GLU A 94 -7.55 -7.80 -9.76
C GLU A 94 -6.81 -8.65 -10.81
N LYS A 95 -5.76 -9.38 -10.43
CA LYS A 95 -5.04 -10.28 -11.34
C LYS A 95 -5.92 -11.42 -11.86
N ARG A 96 -6.77 -12.02 -11.02
CA ARG A 96 -7.70 -13.07 -11.43
C ARG A 96 -8.72 -12.55 -12.44
N LEU A 97 -9.27 -11.36 -12.21
CA LEU A 97 -10.22 -10.72 -13.12
C LEU A 97 -9.58 -10.39 -14.47
N THR A 98 -8.34 -9.89 -14.49
CA THR A 98 -7.59 -9.66 -15.74
C THR A 98 -7.33 -10.96 -16.50
N VAL A 99 -6.86 -12.01 -15.82
CA VAL A 99 -6.59 -13.31 -16.44
C VAL A 99 -7.88 -13.93 -16.98
N GLN A 100 -8.98 -13.83 -16.24
CA GLN A 100 -10.28 -14.33 -16.66
C GLN A 100 -10.82 -13.57 -17.87
N ALA A 101 -10.71 -12.23 -17.89
CA ALA A 101 -11.12 -11.41 -19.03
C ALA A 101 -10.32 -11.75 -20.30
N LEU A 102 -8.99 -11.86 -20.17
CA LEU A 102 -8.12 -12.27 -21.28
C LEU A 102 -8.43 -13.68 -21.79
N ALA A 103 -8.69 -14.63 -20.88
CA ALA A 103 -9.05 -16.00 -21.25
C ALA A 103 -10.42 -16.11 -21.93
N SER A 104 -11.32 -15.16 -21.68
CA SER A 104 -12.67 -15.12 -22.26
C SER A 104 -12.78 -14.17 -23.47
N GLY A 105 -11.66 -13.62 -23.97
CA GLY A 105 -11.64 -12.69 -25.09
C GLY A 105 -12.27 -11.33 -24.78
N GLN A 106 -12.54 -11.04 -23.51
CA GLN A 106 -13.08 -9.77 -23.05
C GLN A 106 -11.92 -8.80 -22.81
N SER A 107 -12.20 -7.51 -22.99
CA SER A 107 -11.26 -6.47 -22.59
C SER A 107 -11.03 -6.55 -21.07
N PRO A 108 -9.78 -6.47 -20.60
CA PRO A 108 -9.49 -6.52 -19.17
C PRO A 108 -10.18 -5.35 -18.45
N PRO A 109 -10.72 -5.58 -17.24
CA PRO A 109 -11.34 -4.53 -16.46
C PRO A 109 -10.34 -3.41 -16.18
N ILE A 110 -10.84 -2.18 -16.26
CA ILE A 110 -10.03 -0.97 -16.08
C ILE A 110 -10.04 -0.63 -14.59
N PHE A 111 -8.91 -0.86 -13.93
CA PHE A 111 -8.77 -0.67 -12.48
C PHE A 111 -8.34 0.75 -12.10
N SER A 112 -7.71 1.47 -13.04
CA SER A 112 -7.27 2.84 -12.78
C SER A 112 -7.37 3.71 -14.03
N ARG A 113 -7.92 4.92 -13.88
CA ARG A 113 -8.04 5.92 -14.95
C ARG A 113 -7.39 7.22 -14.52
N CYS A 114 -6.83 7.93 -15.49
CA CYS A 114 -6.36 9.30 -15.30
C CYS A 114 -7.53 10.18 -14.86
N PHE A 115 -7.38 10.87 -13.73
CA PHE A 115 -8.40 11.76 -13.19
C PHE A 115 -8.74 12.92 -14.13
N GLN A 116 -7.75 13.42 -14.89
CA GLN A 116 -7.96 14.56 -15.78
C GLN A 116 -8.55 14.18 -17.15
N CYS A 117 -8.11 13.07 -17.76
CA CYS A 117 -8.45 12.73 -19.14
C CYS A 117 -9.12 11.36 -19.33
N ALA A 118 -9.43 10.66 -18.24
CA ALA A 118 -10.06 9.33 -18.21
C ALA A 118 -9.29 8.20 -18.93
N LEU A 119 -8.08 8.46 -19.43
CA LEU A 119 -7.21 7.47 -20.06
C LEU A 119 -6.98 6.30 -19.11
N ASP A 120 -7.12 5.08 -19.63
CA ASP A 120 -6.77 3.87 -18.89
C ASP A 120 -5.26 3.84 -18.59
N ILE A 121 -4.98 3.80 -17.29
CA ILE A 121 -3.63 3.74 -16.72
C ILE A 121 -3.41 2.44 -15.94
N THR A 122 -4.30 1.45 -16.12
CA THR A 122 -4.12 0.10 -15.59
C THR A 122 -2.76 -0.45 -16.03
N GLY A 123 -1.94 -0.85 -15.05
CA GLY A 123 -0.59 -1.39 -15.29
C GLY A 123 0.49 -0.36 -15.66
N LYS A 124 0.19 0.95 -15.65
CA LYS A 124 1.19 2.03 -15.77
C LYS A 124 1.54 2.59 -14.40
N ILE A 125 2.70 3.22 -14.26
CA ILE A 125 3.06 4.03 -13.08
C ILE A 125 2.50 5.44 -13.28
N PRO A 126 1.42 5.85 -12.57
CA PRO A 126 0.83 7.16 -12.76
C PRO A 126 1.56 8.23 -11.96
N PHE A 127 1.38 9.49 -12.36
CA PHE A 127 1.73 10.63 -11.51
C PHE A 127 0.61 10.81 -10.48
N GLU A 128 0.97 10.93 -9.21
CA GLU A 128 0.00 11.01 -8.11
C GLU A 128 0.01 12.40 -7.46
N TYR A 129 -1.17 12.89 -7.07
CA TYR A 129 -1.32 14.11 -6.28
C TYR A 129 -2.60 14.05 -5.45
N ALA A 130 -2.44 14.09 -4.12
CA ALA A 130 -3.51 13.73 -3.17
C ALA A 130 -4.09 12.35 -3.54
N GLU A 131 -5.41 12.22 -3.63
CA GLU A 131 -6.07 10.94 -3.97
C GLU A 131 -6.27 10.74 -5.48
N TYR A 132 -5.66 11.58 -6.32
CA TYR A 132 -5.86 11.56 -7.77
C TYR A 132 -4.63 11.02 -8.50
N LYS A 133 -4.89 10.19 -9.52
CA LYS A 133 -3.88 9.56 -10.38
C LYS A 133 -3.94 10.13 -11.79
N PHE A 134 -2.79 10.42 -12.40
CA PHE A 134 -2.70 11.09 -13.70
C PHE A 134 -1.78 10.33 -14.66
N CYS A 135 -2.15 10.31 -15.95
CA CYS A 135 -1.33 9.67 -16.98
C CYS A 135 -0.06 10.45 -17.35
N SER A 136 0.01 11.76 -17.03
CA SER A 136 1.12 12.63 -17.42
C SER A 136 1.23 13.86 -16.51
N THR A 137 2.40 14.49 -16.50
CA THR A 137 2.64 15.78 -15.82
C THR A 137 1.74 16.91 -16.36
N LYS A 138 1.30 16.84 -17.63
CA LYS A 138 0.33 17.78 -18.21
C LYS A 138 -1.03 17.66 -17.53
N CYS A 139 -1.56 16.44 -17.41
CA CYS A 139 -2.82 16.16 -16.73
C CYS A 139 -2.80 16.57 -15.26
N LEU A 140 -1.69 16.28 -14.56
CA LEU A 140 -1.49 16.70 -13.17
C LEU A 140 -1.48 18.24 -13.02
N LYS A 141 -0.72 18.95 -13.86
CA LYS A 141 -0.64 20.43 -13.81
C LYS A 141 -2.00 21.07 -14.07
N GLN A 142 -2.74 20.57 -15.05
CA GLN A 142 -4.07 21.06 -15.37
C GLN A 142 -5.05 20.91 -14.19
N HIS A 143 -5.05 19.74 -13.53
CA HIS A 143 -5.85 19.54 -12.33
C HIS A 143 -5.49 20.52 -11.22
N ARG A 144 -4.19 20.75 -10.97
CA ARG A 144 -3.72 21.68 -9.93
C ARG A 144 -4.18 23.11 -10.21
N THR A 145 -4.17 23.55 -11.47
CA THR A 145 -4.66 24.88 -11.85
C THR A 145 -6.17 25.02 -11.67
N GLU A 146 -6.95 24.01 -12.06
CA GLU A 146 -8.41 24.00 -11.91
C GLU A 146 -8.85 23.97 -10.43
N LYS A 147 -8.13 23.22 -9.58
CA LYS A 147 -8.39 23.16 -8.14
C LYS A 147 -8.10 24.49 -7.43
N SER A 148 -7.08 25.23 -7.89
CA SER A 148 -6.77 26.58 -7.37
C SER A 148 -7.82 27.62 -7.77
N LEU A 149 -8.38 27.52 -8.99
CA LEU A 149 -9.41 28.43 -9.48
C LEU A 149 -10.77 28.25 -8.78
N LYS A 150 -11.07 27.04 -8.28
CA LYS A 150 -12.30 26.73 -7.55
C LYS A 150 -12.24 27.05 -6.05
N LYS A 151 -11.10 27.57 -5.56
CA LYS A 151 -10.85 27.91 -4.16
C LYS A 151 -10.80 29.42 -3.87
N SER A 152 -11.03 30.24 -4.91
CA SER A 152 -11.21 31.69 -4.84
C SER A 152 -12.67 32.06 -5.04
#